data_AF-A0A947DDJ8-F1
#
_entry.id   AF-A0A947DDJ8-F1
#
_cell.length_a   1.000
_cell.length_b   1.000
_cell.length_c   1.000
_cell.angle_alpha   90.00
_cell.angle_beta   90.00
_cell.angle_gamma   90.00
#
_symmetry.space_group_name_H-M   'P 1'
#
loop_
_entity.id
_entity.type
_entity.pdbx_description
1 polymer ?
#
loop_
_entity_poly.entity_id
_entity_poly.type
_entity_poly.pdbx_seq_one_letter_code
_entity_poly.pdbx_strand_id
1 'polypeptide(L)'
;MSQVTIQCRLVAPEATRRHLWKLASEKNTPLINELIQGVVNHPDFEAWRQKGRHPVDIVRKHCKQLKSEARFSGQPSRFYMSAEKVVDYIFKSWFKIQNRLQKRLSGKQDWLTILKSDDELVEICGQSLEKIKQKAVQILKDIERKTETSHTKETQTSSQKSLTRSHLFKRYRSAKQPLTQCASAYLLKNSCRIPKQSEDSQKFSQRRRKSELQVQRLQEQLEARVPKGRDLTEQDWLSTLLTATSTVPKDNQEHKRWQDRLLAKPHTIPFPILFETNEDLSWSLHSKGRLCVHFNGLREYTFQIYCDQRQLSWFKRFLEDQQTKRASKNQHSSALFTLRSACLSWQKIDDKDHPWDNHYLTLSCTVDKRLWSAEGTDQVRQEKAADTAKILTRLNAKDSLSKTQAAYAKRLNSMLDKLESPFDRPSQPRYQGQSQIIAGLSLGWDSPLTLAIWKADTQEILIYRSLRQLLAKDYPLFLKQRREQQKQSHRRHKAQRQGKENQFGTSNLGQHIDRLLAKAVVNTAKQYGAGSIAIPALDNIRDILQVEIDARAEQKIPGYLEAQKRYTKQYKSNIHKWSYGRLLDQITSKANQENLAIEKSKQPLSGTSQAKAKFVAINAYESRKTVRQN
;
A
#
# COMPACT_ATOMS: atom_id res chain seq x y z
N MET A 1 -9.07 -3.80 -7.28
CA MET A 1 -8.69 -4.98 -6.49
C MET A 1 -9.84 -5.97 -6.52
N SER A 2 -9.66 -7.16 -7.09
CA SER A 2 -10.71 -8.18 -7.20
C SER A 2 -10.98 -8.92 -5.88
N GLN A 3 -9.97 -9.02 -5.03
CA GLN A 3 -10.08 -9.70 -3.74
C GLN A 3 -10.45 -8.74 -2.60
N VAL A 4 -11.31 -9.20 -1.69
CA VAL A 4 -11.62 -8.51 -0.43
C VAL A 4 -11.63 -9.47 0.74
N THR A 5 -11.48 -8.92 1.94
CA THR A 5 -11.60 -9.68 3.19
C THR A 5 -12.96 -9.42 3.84
N ILE A 6 -13.68 -10.48 4.16
CA ILE A 6 -14.89 -10.44 5.00
C ILE A 6 -14.57 -11.08 6.36
N GLN A 7 -15.30 -10.70 7.41
CA GLN A 7 -14.99 -11.13 8.77
C GLN A 7 -16.27 -11.47 9.53
N CYS A 8 -16.28 -12.63 10.18
CA CYS A 8 -17.38 -13.04 11.04
C CYS A 8 -16.87 -13.51 12.40
N ARG A 9 -17.75 -13.47 13.39
CA ARG A 9 -17.51 -14.08 14.70
C ARG A 9 -17.82 -15.57 14.60
N LEU A 10 -17.00 -16.38 15.25
CA LEU A 10 -17.27 -17.79 15.45
C LEU A 10 -17.77 -18.03 16.87
N VAL A 11 -18.76 -18.92 16.99
CA VAL A 11 -19.28 -19.41 18.27
C VAL A 11 -19.08 -20.91 18.33
N ALA A 12 -18.47 -21.38 19.41
CA ALA A 12 -18.22 -22.80 19.67
C ALA A 12 -18.39 -23.08 21.17
N PRO A 13 -18.64 -24.34 21.57
CA PRO A 13 -18.67 -24.74 22.97
C PRO A 13 -17.41 -24.33 23.73
N GLU A 14 -17.52 -24.11 25.03
CA GLU A 14 -16.38 -23.70 25.87
C GLU A 14 -15.20 -24.67 25.77
N ALA A 15 -15.45 -25.97 25.84
CA ALA A 15 -14.42 -27.00 25.69
C ALA A 15 -13.61 -26.83 24.39
N THR A 16 -14.29 -26.54 23.27
CA THR A 16 -13.66 -26.26 21.97
C THR A 16 -12.83 -24.98 22.01
N ARG A 17 -13.38 -23.89 22.58
CA ARG A 17 -12.66 -22.61 22.69
C ARG A 17 -11.41 -22.74 23.56
N ARG A 18 -11.52 -23.44 24.70
CA ARG A 18 -10.43 -23.73 25.61
C ARG A 18 -9.35 -24.56 24.95
N HIS A 19 -9.71 -25.65 24.27
CA HIS A 19 -8.76 -26.49 23.54
C HIS A 19 -8.02 -25.69 22.46
N LEU A 20 -8.75 -24.93 21.64
CA LEU A 20 -8.16 -24.10 20.59
C LEU A 20 -7.25 -23.00 21.17
N TRP A 21 -7.63 -22.39 22.29
CA TRP A 21 -6.81 -21.40 22.98
C TRP A 21 -5.47 -22.02 23.37
N LYS A 22 -5.49 -23.15 24.12
CA LYS A 22 -4.28 -23.86 24.53
C LYS A 22 -3.39 -24.20 23.33
N LEU A 23 -3.97 -24.75 22.27
CA LEU A 23 -3.24 -25.08 21.05
C LEU A 23 -2.57 -23.85 20.41
N ALA A 24 -3.26 -22.71 20.39
CA ALA A 24 -2.77 -21.46 19.81
C ALA A 24 -1.73 -20.75 20.69
N SER A 25 -1.95 -20.70 22.01
CA SER A 25 -1.13 -19.95 22.97
C SER A 25 0.04 -20.75 23.53
N GLU A 26 -0.14 -22.03 23.83
CA GLU A 26 0.87 -22.86 24.50
C GLU A 26 1.77 -23.62 23.50
N LYS A 27 1.28 -23.91 22.29
CA LYS A 27 2.06 -24.64 21.27
C LYS A 27 2.42 -23.79 20.07
N ASN A 28 1.41 -23.28 19.35
CA ASN A 28 1.63 -22.65 18.05
C ASN A 28 2.35 -21.28 18.14
N THR A 29 1.98 -20.43 19.09
CA THR A 29 2.64 -19.12 19.27
C THR A 29 4.09 -19.29 19.73
N PRO A 30 4.40 -20.14 20.72
CA PRO A 30 5.78 -20.46 21.08
C PRO A 30 6.58 -21.05 19.90
N LEU A 31 6.00 -21.94 19.09
CA LEU A 31 6.65 -22.44 17.88
C LEU A 31 7.00 -21.30 16.91
N ILE A 32 6.07 -20.37 16.66
CA ILE A 32 6.33 -19.20 15.80
C ILE A 32 7.43 -18.31 16.38
N ASN A 33 7.46 -18.12 17.70
CA ASN A 33 8.51 -17.36 18.37
C ASN A 33 9.89 -18.00 18.14
N GLU A 34 10.01 -19.32 18.32
CA GLU A 34 11.25 -20.06 18.07
C GLU A 34 11.66 -20.01 16.60
N LEU A 35 10.71 -20.14 15.67
CA LEU A 35 11.00 -20.02 14.24
C LEU A 35 11.49 -18.62 13.87
N ILE A 36 10.95 -17.57 14.49
CA ILE A 36 11.46 -16.20 14.31
C ILE A 36 12.90 -16.15 14.80
N GLN A 37 13.18 -16.63 16.02
CA GLN A 37 14.54 -16.63 16.57
C GLN A 37 15.52 -17.44 15.71
N GLY A 38 15.12 -18.60 15.21
CA GLY A 38 15.94 -19.43 14.33
C GLY A 38 16.33 -18.73 13.02
N VAL A 39 15.43 -17.94 12.43
CA VAL A 39 15.76 -17.14 11.24
C VAL A 39 16.72 -16.00 11.58
N VAL A 40 16.53 -15.34 12.72
CA VAL A 40 17.34 -14.19 13.16
C VAL A 40 18.76 -14.60 13.52
N ASN A 41 18.90 -15.71 14.23
CA ASN A 41 20.17 -16.23 14.72
C ASN A 41 20.95 -17.01 13.64
N HIS A 42 20.41 -17.11 12.43
CA HIS A 42 21.07 -17.83 11.35
C HIS A 42 22.32 -17.06 10.87
N PRO A 43 23.46 -17.74 10.63
CA PRO A 43 24.70 -17.09 10.18
C PRO A 43 24.53 -16.20 8.94
N ASP A 44 23.75 -16.67 7.96
CA ASP A 44 23.48 -15.93 6.72
C ASP A 44 22.43 -14.80 6.86
N PHE A 45 21.89 -14.52 8.05
CA PHE A 45 20.79 -13.56 8.23
C PHE A 45 21.14 -12.18 7.66
N GLU A 46 22.37 -11.73 7.90
CA GLU A 46 22.89 -10.46 7.38
C GLU A 46 22.98 -10.45 5.84
N ALA A 47 23.43 -11.55 5.24
CA ALA A 47 23.44 -11.70 3.79
C ALA A 47 22.01 -11.68 3.21
N TRP A 48 21.03 -12.29 3.89
CA TRP A 48 19.62 -12.24 3.49
C TRP A 48 19.02 -10.84 3.64
N ARG A 49 19.42 -10.09 4.67
CA ARG A 49 19.03 -8.69 4.87
C ARG A 49 19.47 -7.84 3.69
N GLN A 50 20.71 -8.00 3.23
CA GLN A 50 21.24 -7.28 2.07
C GLN A 50 20.56 -7.71 0.75
N LYS A 51 20.26 -9.01 0.58
CA LYS A 51 19.52 -9.53 -0.59
C LYS A 51 18.03 -9.18 -0.55
N GLY A 52 17.51 -8.87 0.65
CA GLY A 52 16.11 -8.60 0.92
C GLY A 52 15.18 -9.82 0.80
N ARG A 53 15.72 -11.02 1.00
CA ARG A 53 14.95 -12.28 1.07
C ARG A 53 15.79 -13.39 1.70
N HIS A 54 15.14 -14.27 2.46
CA HIS A 54 15.71 -15.55 2.87
C HIS A 54 15.34 -16.68 1.88
N PRO A 55 16.04 -17.83 1.89
CA PRO A 55 15.65 -19.01 1.12
C PRO A 55 14.26 -19.53 1.47
N VAL A 56 13.52 -20.05 0.50
CA VAL A 56 12.10 -20.47 0.67
C VAL A 56 11.94 -21.61 1.69
N ASP A 57 12.91 -22.51 1.78
CA ASP A 57 12.81 -23.70 2.64
C ASP A 57 13.38 -23.53 4.05
N ILE A 58 13.95 -22.36 4.39
CA ILE A 58 14.67 -22.20 5.65
C ILE A 58 13.76 -22.40 6.87
N VAL A 59 12.60 -21.74 6.86
CA VAL A 59 11.62 -21.81 7.95
C VAL A 59 11.06 -23.23 8.06
N ARG A 60 10.78 -23.87 6.92
CA ARG A 60 10.32 -25.27 6.87
C ARG A 60 11.34 -26.24 7.47
N LYS A 61 12.63 -26.06 7.19
CA LYS A 61 13.70 -26.89 7.77
C LYS A 61 13.74 -26.76 9.29
N HIS A 62 13.71 -25.53 9.81
CA HIS A 62 13.67 -25.28 11.25
C HIS A 62 12.39 -25.86 11.87
N CYS A 63 11.24 -25.67 11.23
CA CYS A 63 9.97 -26.20 11.73
C CYS A 63 9.96 -27.73 11.80
N LYS A 64 10.62 -28.43 10.87
CA LYS A 64 10.76 -29.89 10.92
C LYS A 64 11.59 -30.35 12.11
N GLN A 65 12.64 -29.63 12.47
CA GLN A 65 13.49 -29.94 13.64
C GLN A 65 12.72 -29.72 14.94
N LEU A 66 12.02 -28.59 15.06
CA LEU A 66 11.23 -28.26 16.25
C LEU A 66 10.02 -29.19 16.43
N LYS A 67 9.48 -29.76 15.34
CA LYS A 67 8.30 -30.63 15.38
C LYS A 67 8.46 -31.88 16.26
N SER A 68 9.67 -32.40 16.41
CA SER A 68 9.96 -33.55 17.28
C SER A 68 10.06 -33.21 18.75
N GLU A 69 10.19 -31.93 19.12
CA GLU A 69 10.28 -31.52 20.52
C GLU A 69 8.94 -31.69 21.23
N ALA A 70 8.97 -32.21 22.47
CA ALA A 70 7.76 -32.50 23.25
C ALA A 70 6.86 -31.27 23.43
N ARG A 71 7.44 -30.07 23.56
CA ARG A 71 6.70 -28.80 23.70
C ARG A 71 5.89 -28.42 22.45
N PHE A 72 6.29 -28.90 21.26
CA PHE A 72 5.61 -28.60 19.99
C PHE A 72 4.91 -29.80 19.39
N SER A 73 5.08 -31.00 19.93
CA SER A 73 4.49 -32.22 19.41
C SER A 73 2.97 -32.30 19.66
N GLY A 74 2.28 -33.14 18.87
CA GLY A 74 0.85 -33.40 19.02
C GLY A 74 -0.09 -32.29 18.56
N GLN A 75 0.41 -31.23 17.91
CA GLN A 75 -0.46 -30.27 17.22
C GLN A 75 -0.83 -30.76 15.81
N PRO A 76 -1.99 -30.36 15.25
CA PRO A 76 -2.39 -30.77 13.91
C PRO A 76 -1.39 -30.31 12.85
N SER A 77 -1.19 -31.11 11.79
CA SER A 77 -0.25 -30.80 10.69
C SER A 77 -0.45 -29.40 10.08
N ARG A 78 -1.70 -28.91 10.04
CA ARG A 78 -2.02 -27.57 9.55
C ARG A 78 -1.46 -26.43 10.41
N PHE A 79 -1.26 -26.64 11.71
CA PHE A 79 -0.69 -25.63 12.59
C PHE A 79 0.80 -25.40 12.30
N TYR A 80 1.59 -26.47 12.06
CA TYR A 80 2.98 -26.32 11.61
C TYR A 80 3.07 -25.55 10.30
N MET A 81 2.23 -25.91 9.31
CA MET A 81 2.20 -25.19 8.03
C MET A 81 1.82 -23.72 8.21
N SER A 82 0.84 -23.43 9.06
CA SER A 82 0.46 -22.06 9.39
C SER A 82 1.63 -21.30 10.03
N ALA A 83 2.33 -21.91 10.99
CA ALA A 83 3.48 -21.31 11.65
C ALA A 83 4.59 -20.95 10.66
N GLU A 84 4.94 -21.88 9.76
CA GLU A 84 5.88 -21.63 8.66
C GLU A 84 5.47 -20.39 7.85
N LYS A 85 4.19 -20.31 7.45
CA LYS A 85 3.66 -19.22 6.63
C LYS A 85 3.61 -17.88 7.35
N VAL A 86 3.23 -17.87 8.62
CA VAL A 86 3.24 -16.64 9.43
C VAL A 86 4.63 -16.04 9.46
N VAL A 87 5.66 -16.86 9.69
CA VAL A 87 7.06 -16.42 9.74
C VAL A 87 7.55 -15.94 8.37
N ASP A 88 7.27 -16.71 7.30
CA ASP A 88 7.58 -16.29 5.92
C ASP A 88 6.98 -14.92 5.59
N TYR A 89 5.71 -14.67 5.96
CA TYR A 89 5.06 -13.38 5.70
C TYR A 89 5.64 -12.24 6.52
N ILE A 90 5.99 -12.49 7.79
CA ILE A 90 6.66 -11.52 8.66
C ILE A 90 7.98 -11.09 8.02
N PHE A 91 8.84 -12.02 7.64
CA PHE A 91 10.15 -11.70 7.05
C PHE A 91 10.02 -11.12 5.65
N LYS A 92 9.11 -11.60 4.81
CA LYS A 92 8.83 -11.01 3.49
C LYS A 92 8.44 -9.53 3.61
N SER A 93 7.58 -9.19 4.58
CA SER A 93 7.19 -7.81 4.85
C SER A 93 8.37 -7.00 5.38
N TRP A 94 9.10 -7.53 6.36
CA TRP A 94 10.23 -6.88 6.98
C TRP A 94 11.37 -6.60 5.99
N PHE A 95 11.80 -7.58 5.18
CA PHE A 95 12.83 -7.37 4.17
C PHE A 95 12.44 -6.32 3.13
N LYS A 96 11.16 -6.25 2.75
CA LYS A 96 10.68 -5.21 1.82
C LYS A 96 10.83 -3.81 2.43
N ILE A 97 10.58 -3.67 3.73
CA ILE A 97 10.78 -2.42 4.47
C ILE A 97 12.29 -2.10 4.56
N GLN A 98 13.12 -3.09 4.94
CA GLN A 98 14.57 -2.94 5.04
C GLN A 98 15.20 -2.53 3.71
N ASN A 99 14.87 -3.21 2.61
CA ASN A 99 15.31 -2.82 1.26
C ASN A 99 14.94 -1.38 0.90
N ARG A 100 13.75 -0.93 1.29
CA ARG A 100 13.32 0.45 1.04
C ARG A 100 14.12 1.44 1.89
N LEU A 101 14.39 1.12 3.15
CA LEU A 101 15.23 1.94 4.03
C LEU A 101 16.66 2.00 3.53
N GLN A 102 17.25 0.88 3.12
CA GLN A 102 18.61 0.80 2.59
C GLN A 102 18.77 1.61 1.31
N LYS A 103 17.81 1.50 0.37
CA LYS A 103 17.78 2.34 -0.84
C LYS A 103 17.68 3.84 -0.51
N ARG A 104 16.88 4.20 0.50
CA ARG A 104 16.76 5.59 0.97
C ARG A 104 18.04 6.08 1.64
N LEU A 105 18.70 5.22 2.43
CA LEU A 105 19.97 5.52 3.08
C LEU A 105 21.05 5.75 2.04
N SER A 106 21.26 4.80 1.12
CA SER A 106 22.23 4.92 0.03
C SER A 106 21.98 6.19 -0.80
N GLY A 107 20.74 6.45 -1.21
CA GLY A 107 20.43 7.68 -1.94
C GLY A 107 20.66 8.98 -1.15
N LYS A 108 20.64 8.92 0.19
CA LYS A 108 20.93 10.06 1.07
C LYS A 108 22.42 10.23 1.35
N GLN A 109 23.15 9.12 1.49
CA GLN A 109 24.61 9.12 1.57
C GLN A 109 25.22 9.65 0.26
N ASP A 110 24.75 9.16 -0.88
CA ASP A 110 25.11 9.69 -2.21
C ASP A 110 24.79 11.18 -2.34
N TRP A 111 23.70 11.64 -1.75
CA TRP A 111 23.38 13.06 -1.75
C TRP A 111 24.33 13.88 -0.87
N LEU A 112 24.75 13.35 0.29
CA LEU A 112 25.72 14.02 1.16
C LEU A 112 27.11 14.10 0.52
N THR A 113 27.52 13.09 -0.27
CA THR A 113 28.79 13.16 -0.99
C THR A 113 28.78 14.25 -2.07
N ILE A 114 27.63 14.48 -2.70
CA ILE A 114 27.42 15.54 -3.70
C ILE A 114 27.26 16.93 -3.05
N LEU A 115 26.68 17.00 -1.85
CA LEU A 115 26.34 18.25 -1.17
C LEU A 115 27.57 18.90 -0.52
N LYS A 116 28.40 19.54 -1.35
CA LYS A 116 29.61 20.28 -0.96
C LYS A 116 29.41 21.80 -1.00
N SER A 117 30.08 22.54 -0.12
CA SER A 117 30.08 24.01 -0.14
C SER A 117 30.79 24.54 -1.39
N ASP A 118 30.59 25.80 -1.73
CA ASP A 118 31.31 26.43 -2.85
C ASP A 118 32.84 26.36 -2.63
N ASP A 119 33.30 26.57 -1.39
CA ASP A 119 34.72 26.46 -1.03
C ASP A 119 35.25 25.03 -1.17
N GLU A 120 34.51 24.02 -0.69
CA GLU A 120 34.88 22.60 -0.85
C GLU A 120 34.95 22.21 -2.34
N LEU A 121 34.07 22.75 -3.19
CA LEU A 121 34.09 22.47 -4.63
C LEU A 121 35.30 23.11 -5.32
N VAL A 122 35.68 24.32 -4.92
CA VAL A 122 36.88 25.01 -5.41
C VAL A 122 38.15 24.27 -5.00
N GLU A 123 38.21 23.79 -3.76
CA GLU A 123 39.32 22.99 -3.24
C GLU A 123 39.45 21.65 -4.00
N ILE A 124 38.35 20.92 -4.19
CA ILE A 124 38.36 19.62 -4.88
C ILE A 124 38.79 19.74 -6.35
N CYS A 125 38.40 20.80 -7.05
CA CYS A 125 38.78 20.97 -8.46
C CYS A 125 40.05 21.79 -8.68
N GLY A 126 40.59 22.44 -7.64
CA GLY A 126 41.74 23.35 -7.74
C GLY A 126 41.51 24.54 -8.67
N GLN A 127 40.26 24.93 -8.92
CA GLN A 127 39.90 26.00 -9.86
C GLN A 127 38.89 26.96 -9.26
N SER A 128 38.91 28.21 -9.71
CA SER A 128 38.00 29.24 -9.21
C SER A 128 36.53 28.89 -9.44
N LEU A 129 35.66 29.40 -8.57
CA LEU A 129 34.22 29.20 -8.65
C LEU A 129 33.63 29.65 -10.00
N GLU A 130 34.19 30.69 -10.61
CA GLU A 130 33.81 31.15 -11.95
C GLU A 130 34.03 30.09 -13.03
N LYS A 131 35.15 29.35 -12.99
CA LYS A 131 35.39 28.25 -13.94
C LYS A 131 34.43 27.09 -13.72
N ILE A 132 34.04 26.80 -12.47
CA ILE A 132 33.00 25.81 -12.15
C ILE A 132 31.64 26.25 -12.71
N LYS A 133 31.26 27.52 -12.55
CA LYS A 133 30.02 28.08 -13.11
C LYS A 133 30.02 28.03 -14.64
N GLN A 134 31.11 28.42 -15.29
CA GLN A 134 31.24 28.36 -16.75
C GLN A 134 31.08 26.92 -17.25
N LYS A 135 31.71 25.94 -16.58
CA LYS A 135 31.54 24.53 -16.91
C LYS A 135 30.11 24.05 -16.65
N ALA A 136 29.46 24.53 -15.59
CA ALA A 136 28.06 24.23 -15.30
C ALA A 136 27.12 24.78 -16.39
N VAL A 137 27.37 25.99 -16.92
CA VAL A 137 26.64 26.52 -18.08
C VAL A 137 26.81 25.60 -19.29
N GLN A 138 28.03 25.17 -19.57
CA GLN A 138 28.31 24.25 -20.69
C GLN A 138 27.56 22.92 -20.52
N ILE A 139 27.55 22.36 -19.30
CA ILE A 139 26.85 21.11 -19.00
C ILE A 139 25.34 21.24 -19.18
N LEU A 140 24.74 22.36 -18.76
CA LEU A 140 23.32 22.61 -18.98
C LEU A 140 22.99 22.71 -20.47
N LYS A 141 23.78 23.48 -21.24
CA LYS A 141 23.63 23.59 -22.70
C LYS A 141 23.77 22.24 -23.42
N ASP A 142 24.71 21.40 -23.00
CA ASP A 142 24.88 20.05 -23.53
C ASP A 142 23.65 19.16 -23.27
N ILE A 143 23.07 19.28 -22.08
CA ILE A 143 21.88 18.50 -21.69
C ILE A 143 20.66 19.00 -22.46
N GLU A 144 20.50 20.31 -22.61
CA GLU A 144 19.44 20.95 -23.40
C GLU A 144 19.48 20.48 -24.86
N ARG A 145 20.64 20.54 -25.52
CA ARG A 145 20.84 20.03 -26.89
C ARG A 145 20.53 18.54 -27.03
N LYS A 146 20.86 17.72 -26.02
CA LYS A 146 20.56 16.28 -26.01
C LYS A 146 19.08 15.99 -25.78
N THR A 147 18.38 16.81 -24.99
CA THR A 147 16.92 16.70 -24.82
C THR A 147 16.14 17.19 -26.04
N GLU A 148 16.69 18.12 -26.83
CA GLU A 148 16.07 18.59 -28.08
C GLU A 148 16.17 17.55 -29.22
N THR A 149 17.23 16.76 -29.26
CA THR A 149 17.43 15.68 -30.25
C THR A 149 16.64 14.42 -29.96
N SER A 150 16.01 14.31 -28.79
CA SER A 150 15.22 13.15 -28.36
C SER A 150 13.82 13.57 -27.88
N HIS A 151 12.97 13.98 -28.82
CA HIS A 151 11.52 13.70 -28.95
C HIS A 151 10.70 14.87 -29.52
N THR A 152 9.83 14.47 -30.45
CA THR A 152 8.55 15.06 -30.87
C THR A 152 7.93 16.02 -29.85
N LYS A 153 7.49 17.17 -30.37
CA LYS A 153 6.85 18.27 -29.66
C LYS A 153 5.63 17.77 -28.87
N GLU A 154 5.69 17.81 -27.53
CA GLU A 154 4.78 18.58 -26.65
C GLU A 154 4.78 18.05 -25.18
N THR A 155 4.67 19.00 -24.23
CA THR A 155 4.67 18.87 -22.75
C THR A 155 6.02 18.75 -22.00
N GLN A 156 6.88 19.76 -22.17
CA GLN A 156 8.17 19.89 -21.50
C GLN A 156 8.19 21.04 -20.47
N THR A 157 8.07 20.74 -19.18
CA THR A 157 8.66 21.59 -18.12
C THR A 157 8.93 20.79 -16.84
N SER A 158 8.07 19.84 -16.48
CA SER A 158 8.27 18.97 -15.31
C SER A 158 9.04 17.68 -15.61
N SER A 159 8.83 17.06 -16.79
CA SER A 159 9.60 15.88 -17.22
C SER A 159 11.05 16.26 -17.49
N GLN A 160 11.28 17.44 -18.07
CA GLN A 160 12.60 17.93 -18.43
C GLN A 160 13.46 18.16 -17.19
N LYS A 161 12.96 18.78 -16.11
CA LYS A 161 13.73 18.92 -14.85
C LYS A 161 14.11 17.57 -14.22
N SER A 162 13.23 16.58 -14.28
CA SER A 162 13.51 15.21 -13.80
C SER A 162 14.60 14.54 -14.66
N LEU A 163 14.51 14.71 -15.99
CA LEU A 163 15.49 14.22 -16.96
C LEU A 163 16.84 14.92 -16.78
N THR A 164 16.90 16.25 -16.71
CA THR A 164 18.11 17.04 -16.46
C THR A 164 18.78 16.60 -15.15
N ARG A 165 18.01 16.43 -14.07
CA ARG A 165 18.54 15.95 -12.80
C ARG A 165 19.12 14.53 -12.92
N SER A 166 18.45 13.63 -13.64
CA SER A 166 18.95 12.27 -13.88
C SER A 166 20.25 12.24 -14.70
N HIS A 167 20.34 13.07 -15.75
CA HIS A 167 21.54 13.23 -16.56
C HIS A 167 22.69 13.81 -15.75
N LEU A 168 22.43 14.77 -14.86
CA LEU A 168 23.45 15.33 -13.97
C LEU A 168 23.97 14.30 -12.96
N PHE A 169 23.11 13.46 -12.36
CA PHE A 169 23.56 12.36 -11.50
C PHE A 169 24.42 11.34 -12.27
N LYS A 170 24.03 11.00 -13.51
CA LYS A 170 24.82 10.10 -14.37
C LYS A 170 26.18 10.72 -14.70
N ARG A 171 26.20 12.00 -15.10
CA ARG A 171 27.42 12.74 -15.46
C ARG A 171 28.35 12.93 -14.26
N TYR A 172 27.82 13.21 -13.07
CA TYR A 172 28.59 13.28 -11.83
C TYR A 172 29.29 11.95 -11.51
N ARG A 173 28.57 10.82 -11.66
CA ARG A 173 29.13 9.48 -11.41
C ARG A 173 30.13 9.01 -12.46
N SER A 174 29.98 9.43 -13.72
CA SER A 174 30.85 9.01 -14.83
C SER A 174 32.00 9.98 -15.12
N ALA A 175 32.03 11.15 -14.49
CA ALA A 175 33.05 12.16 -14.75
C ALA A 175 34.40 11.74 -14.16
N LYS A 176 35.40 11.52 -15.03
CA LYS A 176 36.80 11.33 -14.62
C LYS A 176 37.50 12.65 -14.26
N GLN A 177 37.00 13.77 -14.80
CA GLN A 177 37.57 15.10 -14.56
C GLN A 177 36.95 15.78 -13.33
N PRO A 178 37.76 16.22 -12.35
CA PRO A 178 37.27 16.89 -11.13
C PRO A 178 36.40 18.11 -11.41
N LEU A 179 36.76 18.95 -12.41
CA LEU A 179 35.99 20.14 -12.78
C LEU A 179 34.57 19.80 -13.28
N THR A 180 34.43 18.74 -14.08
CA THR A 180 33.11 18.30 -14.59
C THR A 180 32.26 17.68 -13.48
N GLN A 181 32.91 16.99 -12.54
CA GLN A 181 32.25 16.45 -11.35
C GLN A 181 31.77 17.58 -10.43
N CYS A 182 32.62 18.55 -10.11
CA CYS A 182 32.29 19.70 -9.26
C CYS A 182 31.21 20.59 -9.88
N ALA A 183 31.27 20.85 -11.19
CA ALA A 183 30.22 21.59 -11.89
C ALA A 183 28.86 20.86 -11.89
N SER A 184 28.86 19.53 -12.01
CA SER A 184 27.64 18.72 -11.88
C SER A 184 27.08 18.76 -10.46
N ALA A 185 27.94 18.69 -9.44
CA ALA A 185 27.54 18.83 -8.03
C ALA A 185 26.98 20.23 -7.71
N TYR A 186 27.62 21.28 -8.22
CA TYR A 186 27.17 22.67 -8.10
C TYR A 186 25.75 22.86 -8.65
N LEU A 187 25.47 22.29 -9.83
CA LEU A 187 24.12 22.30 -10.41
C LEU A 187 23.14 21.48 -9.57
N LEU A 188 23.52 20.28 -9.13
CA LEU A 188 22.65 19.42 -8.33
C LEU A 188 22.25 20.09 -7.00
N LYS A 189 23.22 20.71 -6.30
CA LYS A 189 23.05 21.50 -5.07
C LYS A 189 22.04 22.64 -5.25
N ASN A 190 22.10 23.31 -6.38
CA ASN A 190 21.33 24.51 -6.69
C ASN A 190 20.08 24.25 -7.55
N SER A 191 19.54 23.02 -7.48
CA SER A 191 18.29 22.64 -8.18
C SER A 191 18.37 22.79 -9.70
N CYS A 192 19.51 22.39 -10.28
CA CYS A 192 19.83 22.45 -11.70
C CYS A 192 19.82 23.88 -12.27
N ARG A 193 20.20 24.86 -11.44
CA ARG A 193 20.27 26.29 -11.80
C ARG A 193 21.60 26.88 -11.34
N ILE A 194 21.96 28.00 -11.94
CA ILE A 194 23.10 28.82 -11.54
C ILE A 194 22.55 29.99 -10.71
N PRO A 195 22.82 30.04 -9.39
CA PRO A 195 22.41 31.14 -8.54
C PRO A 195 23.05 32.46 -8.98
N LYS A 196 22.31 33.57 -8.86
CA LYS A 196 22.85 34.93 -9.05
C LYS A 196 23.57 35.47 -7.81
N GLN A 197 23.21 34.94 -6.63
CA GLN A 197 23.78 35.33 -5.34
C GLN A 197 24.81 34.28 -4.88
N SER A 198 25.80 34.72 -4.11
CA SER A 198 26.78 33.85 -3.46
C SER A 198 26.10 32.91 -2.44
N GLU A 199 26.77 31.80 -2.14
CA GLU A 199 26.26 30.83 -1.18
C GLU A 199 26.23 31.42 0.24
N ASP A 200 25.06 31.31 0.88
CA ASP A 200 24.92 31.59 2.31
C ASP A 200 25.42 30.38 3.11
N SER A 201 26.59 30.55 3.73
CA SER A 201 27.28 29.49 4.49
C SER A 201 26.45 28.94 5.66
N GLN A 202 25.70 29.80 6.37
CA GLN A 202 24.83 29.35 7.46
C GLN A 202 23.65 28.52 6.94
N LYS A 203 22.98 28.98 5.88
CA LYS A 203 21.88 28.22 5.26
C LYS A 203 22.37 26.89 4.65
N PHE A 204 23.56 26.87 4.05
CA PHE A 204 24.16 25.64 3.56
C PHE A 204 24.44 24.65 4.70
N SER A 205 25.10 25.11 5.77
CA SER A 205 25.44 24.30 6.93
C SER A 205 24.20 23.68 7.58
N GLN A 206 23.12 24.45 7.75
CA GLN A 206 21.85 23.94 8.27
C GLN A 206 21.23 22.86 7.36
N ARG A 207 21.27 23.07 6.03
CA ARG A 207 20.76 22.12 5.03
C ARG A 207 21.56 20.82 5.00
N ARG A 208 22.89 20.90 5.13
CA ARG A 208 23.79 19.75 5.23
C ARG A 208 23.56 18.99 6.54
N ARG A 209 23.54 19.69 7.69
CA ARG A 209 23.24 19.09 9.00
C ARG A 209 21.90 18.38 9.02
N LYS A 210 20.87 18.94 8.39
CA LYS A 210 19.56 18.29 8.25
C LYS A 210 19.63 16.99 7.44
N SER A 211 20.48 16.93 6.43
CA SER A 211 20.68 15.73 5.62
C SER A 211 21.48 14.66 6.38
N GLU A 212 22.48 15.05 7.17
CA GLU A 212 23.24 14.17 8.07
C GLU A 212 22.34 13.57 9.14
N LEU A 213 21.52 14.38 9.83
CA LEU A 213 20.53 13.91 10.80
C LEU A 213 19.52 12.94 10.17
N GLN A 214 19.18 13.11 8.88
CA GLN A 214 18.33 12.16 8.17
C GLN A 214 19.04 10.83 7.90
N VAL A 215 20.33 10.86 7.56
CA VAL A 215 21.16 9.66 7.39
C VAL A 215 21.29 8.92 8.72
N GLN A 216 21.63 9.62 9.79
CA GLN A 216 21.72 9.05 11.15
C GLN A 216 20.40 8.37 11.56
N ARG A 217 19.26 9.06 11.38
CA ARG A 217 17.94 8.47 11.65
C ARG A 217 17.62 7.25 10.79
N LEU A 218 18.07 7.22 9.53
CA LEU A 218 17.87 6.07 8.64
C LEU A 218 18.77 4.90 9.02
N GLN A 219 19.99 5.16 9.49
CA GLN A 219 20.90 4.15 10.04
C GLN A 219 20.29 3.56 11.32
N GLU A 220 19.87 4.40 12.26
CA GLU A 220 19.15 3.96 13.47
C GLU A 220 17.90 3.14 13.12
N GLN A 221 17.16 3.48 12.07
CA GLN A 221 15.99 2.71 11.62
C GLN A 221 16.33 1.36 10.97
N LEU A 222 17.49 1.25 10.32
CA LEU A 222 17.98 0.00 9.74
C LEU A 222 18.52 -0.94 10.83
N GLU A 223 19.20 -0.37 11.82
CA GLU A 223 19.65 -1.06 13.02
C GLU A 223 18.47 -1.42 13.94
N ALA A 224 17.36 -0.68 13.87
CA ALA A 224 16.19 -0.92 14.68
C ALA A 224 15.31 -2.09 14.20
N ARG A 225 15.06 -2.98 15.17
CA ARG A 225 14.05 -4.05 15.29
C ARG A 225 13.94 -5.01 14.11
N VAL A 226 14.72 -6.07 14.24
CA VAL A 226 14.40 -7.41 13.75
C VAL A 226 13.00 -7.85 14.23
N PRO A 227 12.24 -8.63 13.45
CA PRO A 227 10.96 -9.17 13.91
C PRO A 227 11.09 -9.90 15.25
N LYS A 228 10.12 -9.68 16.14
CA LYS A 228 10.06 -10.32 17.46
C LYS A 228 8.83 -11.20 17.54
N GLY A 229 8.92 -12.22 18.40
CA GLY A 229 7.79 -13.05 18.80
C GLY A 229 6.76 -12.28 19.63
N ARG A 230 5.72 -13.00 20.05
CA ARG A 230 4.71 -12.50 21.01
C ARG A 230 4.94 -13.12 22.37
N ASP A 231 5.11 -12.28 23.37
CA ASP A 231 5.06 -12.70 24.77
C ASP A 231 3.60 -12.64 25.23
N LEU A 232 3.00 -13.82 25.46
CA LEU A 232 1.63 -13.97 25.95
C LEU A 232 1.56 -14.08 27.48
N THR A 233 2.69 -14.32 28.15
CA THR A 233 2.79 -14.56 29.60
C THR A 233 3.30 -13.35 30.37
N GLU A 234 3.73 -12.30 29.65
CA GLU A 234 4.33 -11.07 30.19
C GLU A 234 5.65 -11.32 30.93
N GLN A 235 6.26 -12.50 30.75
CA GLN A 235 7.52 -12.87 31.39
C GLN A 235 8.69 -12.00 30.94
N ASP A 236 8.74 -11.61 29.66
CA ASP A 236 9.79 -10.72 29.15
C ASP A 236 9.63 -9.31 29.74
N TRP A 237 8.39 -8.87 29.95
CA TRP A 237 8.08 -7.59 30.58
C TRP A 237 8.49 -7.63 32.06
N LEU A 238 8.05 -8.66 32.80
CA LEU A 238 8.36 -8.85 34.22
C LEU A 238 9.87 -8.98 34.47
N SER A 239 10.58 -9.79 33.67
CA SER A 239 12.03 -9.92 33.78
C SER A 239 12.76 -8.61 33.46
N THR A 240 12.27 -7.84 32.48
CA THR A 240 12.82 -6.52 32.18
C THR A 240 12.54 -5.53 33.31
N LEU A 241 11.36 -5.58 33.94
CA LEU A 241 11.03 -4.74 35.10
C LEU A 241 11.97 -5.04 36.27
N LEU A 242 12.09 -6.32 36.63
CA LEU A 242 12.99 -6.77 37.69
C LEU A 242 14.44 -6.36 37.41
N THR A 243 14.90 -6.49 36.17
CA THR A 243 16.25 -6.05 35.77
C THR A 243 16.40 -4.54 35.91
N ALA A 244 15.43 -3.77 35.43
CA ALA A 244 15.46 -2.31 35.45
C ALA A 244 15.36 -1.71 36.86
N THR A 245 14.72 -2.41 37.81
CA THR A 245 14.66 -2.01 39.21
C THR A 245 15.88 -2.45 40.02
N SER A 246 16.58 -3.51 39.57
CA SER A 246 17.67 -4.12 40.35
C SER A 246 19.07 -3.77 39.82
N THR A 247 19.19 -3.25 38.59
CA THR A 247 20.48 -2.97 37.96
C THR A 247 20.47 -1.63 37.22
N VAL A 248 21.65 -1.01 37.08
CA VAL A 248 21.86 0.20 36.29
C VAL A 248 22.16 -0.22 34.83
N PRO A 249 21.53 0.39 33.82
CA PRO A 249 21.83 0.09 32.42
C PRO A 249 23.30 0.38 32.11
N LYS A 250 23.95 -0.50 31.35
CA LYS A 250 25.35 -0.34 30.92
C LYS A 250 25.53 0.85 29.98
N ASP A 251 24.53 1.12 29.16
CA ASP A 251 24.54 2.23 28.21
C ASP A 251 23.13 2.77 27.90
N ASN A 252 23.09 3.85 27.12
CA ASN A 252 21.84 4.46 26.65
C ASN A 252 21.02 3.53 25.75
N GLN A 253 21.64 2.56 25.07
CA GLN A 253 20.91 1.62 24.22
C GLN A 253 20.17 0.59 25.06
N GLU A 254 20.79 0.06 26.11
CA GLU A 254 20.20 -0.85 27.07
C GLU A 254 19.07 -0.18 27.83
N HIS A 255 19.30 1.04 28.35
CA HIS A 255 18.24 1.84 28.97
C HIS A 255 17.03 2.01 28.03
N LYS A 256 17.29 2.40 26.78
CA LYS A 256 16.24 2.55 25.77
C LYS A 256 15.53 1.22 25.47
N ARG A 257 16.25 0.09 25.44
CA ARG A 257 15.67 -1.25 25.24
C ARG A 257 14.75 -1.64 26.39
N TRP A 258 15.12 -1.35 27.63
CA TRP A 258 14.28 -1.60 28.80
C TRP A 258 13.02 -0.73 28.76
N GLN A 259 13.19 0.58 28.55
CA GLN A 259 12.08 1.52 28.42
C GLN A 259 11.11 1.12 27.30
N ASP A 260 11.65 0.76 26.13
CA ASP A 260 10.89 0.31 24.97
C ASP A 260 10.05 -0.94 25.25
N ARG A 261 10.54 -1.85 26.10
CA ARG A 261 9.83 -3.07 26.51
C ARG A 261 8.76 -2.75 27.56
N LEU A 262 9.10 -1.94 28.55
CA LEU A 262 8.19 -1.59 29.65
C LEU A 262 7.01 -0.72 29.18
N LEU A 263 7.24 0.15 28.18
CA LEU A 263 6.20 0.98 27.56
C LEU A 263 5.44 0.27 26.43
N ALA A 264 5.87 -0.93 26.01
CA ALA A 264 5.18 -1.68 24.97
C ALA A 264 3.83 -2.18 25.50
N LYS A 265 2.79 -2.10 24.66
CA LYS A 265 1.51 -2.76 24.97
C LYS A 265 1.73 -4.28 24.92
N PRO A 266 1.33 -5.04 25.95
CA PRO A 266 1.50 -6.48 25.97
C PRO A 266 0.69 -7.14 24.85
N HIS A 267 1.23 -8.24 24.32
CA HIS A 267 0.56 -9.04 23.31
C HIS A 267 -0.28 -10.12 24.00
N THR A 268 -1.55 -9.86 24.25
CA THR A 268 -2.43 -10.82 24.96
C THR A 268 -3.06 -11.88 24.06
N ILE A 269 -2.76 -11.85 22.75
CA ILE A 269 -3.45 -12.65 21.72
C ILE A 269 -2.45 -13.51 20.95
N PRO A 270 -2.69 -14.83 20.81
CA PRO A 270 -1.81 -15.71 20.04
C PRO A 270 -1.78 -15.34 18.55
N PHE A 271 -0.75 -15.81 17.84
CA PHE A 271 -0.68 -15.64 16.40
C PHE A 271 -1.90 -16.28 15.70
N PRO A 272 -2.36 -15.69 14.59
CA PRO A 272 -3.46 -16.27 13.83
C PRO A 272 -3.06 -17.60 13.18
N ILE A 273 -4.06 -18.45 12.96
CA ILE A 273 -3.92 -19.70 12.22
C ILE A 273 -4.37 -19.44 10.77
N LEU A 274 -3.49 -19.71 9.82
CA LEU A 274 -3.67 -19.45 8.40
C LEU A 274 -4.14 -20.72 7.68
N PHE A 275 -5.19 -20.55 6.87
CA PHE A 275 -5.74 -21.56 5.98
C PHE A 275 -5.65 -21.04 4.55
N GLU A 276 -4.58 -21.37 3.84
CA GLU A 276 -4.23 -20.74 2.56
C GLU A 276 -5.02 -21.27 1.37
N THR A 277 -5.70 -22.42 1.51
CA THR A 277 -6.50 -23.01 0.44
C THR A 277 -7.98 -22.95 0.76
N ASN A 278 -8.80 -22.87 -0.28
CA ASN A 278 -10.25 -22.86 -0.13
C ASN A 278 -10.86 -24.22 0.24
N GLU A 279 -10.06 -25.27 0.18
CA GLU A 279 -10.40 -26.63 0.63
C GLU A 279 -9.94 -26.90 2.07
N ASP A 280 -9.33 -25.91 2.73
CA ASP A 280 -8.94 -26.04 4.13
C ASP A 280 -10.12 -25.95 5.11
N LEU A 281 -11.28 -25.52 4.62
CA LEU A 281 -12.48 -25.32 5.38
C LEU A 281 -13.57 -26.21 4.78
N SER A 282 -14.46 -26.71 5.61
CA SER A 282 -15.67 -27.39 5.15
C SER A 282 -16.90 -26.75 5.79
N TRP A 283 -17.91 -26.52 4.95
CA TRP A 283 -19.11 -25.79 5.34
C TRP A 283 -20.28 -26.77 5.47
N SER A 284 -21.18 -26.50 6.41
CA SER A 284 -22.37 -27.32 6.69
C SER A 284 -23.48 -26.46 7.29
N LEU A 285 -24.70 -27.01 7.34
CA LEU A 285 -25.82 -26.45 8.09
C LEU A 285 -26.07 -27.32 9.32
N HIS A 286 -26.27 -26.70 10.47
CA HIS A 286 -26.77 -27.41 11.65
C HIS A 286 -28.28 -27.68 11.52
N SER A 287 -28.84 -28.53 12.39
CA SER A 287 -30.28 -28.85 12.46
C SER A 287 -31.22 -27.63 12.51
N LYS A 288 -30.75 -26.48 13.01
CA LYS A 288 -31.50 -25.21 13.05
C LYS A 288 -31.30 -24.33 11.82
N GLY A 289 -30.71 -24.85 10.74
CA GLY A 289 -30.42 -24.11 9.51
C GLY A 289 -29.29 -23.06 9.61
N ARG A 290 -28.49 -23.08 10.69
CA ARG A 290 -27.38 -22.14 10.87
C ARG A 290 -26.12 -22.65 10.16
N LEU A 291 -25.39 -21.75 9.50
CA LEU A 291 -24.12 -22.03 8.86
C LEU A 291 -23.04 -22.37 9.90
N CYS A 292 -22.35 -23.48 9.65
CA CYS A 292 -21.24 -23.98 10.45
C CYS A 292 -20.03 -24.21 9.57
N VAL A 293 -18.85 -24.08 10.16
CA VAL A 293 -17.56 -24.33 9.52
C VAL A 293 -16.72 -25.29 10.35
N HIS A 294 -16.00 -26.19 9.67
CA HIS A 294 -14.96 -27.04 10.25
C HIS A 294 -13.65 -26.76 9.54
N PHE A 295 -12.55 -26.81 10.30
CA PHE A 295 -11.22 -26.54 9.78
C PHE A 295 -10.43 -27.83 9.62
N ASN A 296 -9.61 -27.94 8.57
CA ASN A 296 -8.66 -29.03 8.46
C ASN A 296 -7.69 -29.01 9.65
N GLY A 297 -7.56 -30.16 10.33
CA GLY A 297 -6.81 -30.29 11.58
C GLY A 297 -7.66 -30.05 12.85
N LEU A 298 -8.92 -29.61 12.72
CA LEU A 298 -9.88 -29.42 13.80
C LEU A 298 -11.27 -29.95 13.39
N ARG A 299 -11.31 -31.06 12.64
CA ARG A 299 -12.56 -31.55 12.02
C ARG A 299 -13.60 -32.03 13.05
N GLU A 300 -13.14 -32.43 14.23
CA GLU A 300 -13.97 -32.83 15.37
C GLU A 300 -14.72 -31.66 16.00
N TYR A 301 -14.32 -30.43 15.67
CA TYR A 301 -14.87 -29.21 16.25
C TYR A 301 -15.71 -28.43 15.24
N THR A 302 -16.94 -28.12 15.61
CA THR A 302 -17.88 -27.33 14.81
C THR A 302 -17.92 -25.88 15.30
N PHE A 303 -17.80 -24.92 14.38
CA PHE A 303 -17.89 -23.50 14.68
C PHE A 303 -19.09 -22.87 13.97
N GLN A 304 -19.99 -22.25 14.72
CA GLN A 304 -21.14 -21.55 14.16
C GLN A 304 -20.74 -20.16 13.65
N ILE A 305 -21.22 -19.79 12.47
CA ILE A 305 -20.99 -18.48 11.85
C ILE A 305 -21.98 -17.46 12.41
N TYR A 306 -21.45 -16.37 12.98
CA TYR A 306 -22.21 -15.19 13.37
C TYR A 306 -21.69 -13.99 12.58
N CYS A 307 -22.50 -13.51 11.63
CA CYS A 307 -22.15 -12.40 10.76
C CYS A 307 -23.36 -11.51 10.51
N ASP A 308 -23.08 -10.28 10.08
CA ASP A 308 -24.12 -9.37 9.62
C ASP A 308 -24.80 -9.91 8.35
N GLN A 309 -26.08 -9.56 8.18
CA GLN A 309 -26.88 -9.96 7.01
C GLN A 309 -26.21 -9.58 5.67
N ARG A 310 -25.43 -8.49 5.64
CA ARG A 310 -24.68 -8.02 4.46
C ARG A 310 -23.55 -8.97 4.05
N GLN A 311 -23.02 -9.77 4.97
CA GLN A 311 -21.94 -10.71 4.69
C GLN A 311 -22.44 -12.16 4.56
N LEU A 312 -23.64 -12.46 5.06
CA LEU A 312 -24.23 -13.80 5.05
C LEU A 312 -24.26 -14.44 3.66
N SER A 313 -24.52 -13.66 2.61
CA SER A 313 -24.56 -14.15 1.23
C SER A 313 -23.22 -14.76 0.78
N TRP A 314 -22.09 -14.22 1.24
CA TRP A 314 -20.77 -14.79 0.93
C TRP A 314 -20.57 -16.15 1.59
N PHE A 315 -20.96 -16.29 2.86
CA PHE A 315 -20.81 -17.55 3.58
C PHE A 315 -21.74 -18.65 3.05
N LYS A 316 -22.98 -18.29 2.69
CA LYS A 316 -23.90 -19.19 1.97
C LYS A 316 -23.27 -19.67 0.67
N ARG A 317 -22.64 -18.75 -0.08
CA ARG A 317 -21.98 -19.11 -1.33
C ARG A 317 -20.84 -20.11 -1.15
N PHE A 318 -20.09 -20.04 -0.06
CA PHE A 318 -19.03 -21.03 0.20
C PHE A 318 -19.58 -22.44 0.41
N LEU A 319 -20.75 -22.56 1.06
CA LEU A 319 -21.45 -23.82 1.21
C LEU A 319 -21.95 -24.34 -0.14
N GLU A 320 -22.61 -23.48 -0.92
CA GLU A 320 -23.11 -23.81 -2.25
C GLU A 320 -21.99 -24.31 -3.17
N ASP A 321 -20.86 -23.58 -3.24
CA ASP A 321 -19.68 -23.98 -4.02
C ASP A 321 -19.21 -25.40 -3.67
N GLN A 322 -19.16 -25.74 -2.37
CA GLN A 322 -18.77 -27.08 -1.93
C GLN A 322 -19.83 -28.14 -2.22
N GLN A 323 -21.10 -27.82 -2.06
CA GLN A 323 -22.21 -28.74 -2.34
C GLN A 323 -22.28 -29.06 -3.83
N THR A 324 -22.21 -28.05 -4.71
CA THR A 324 -22.18 -28.24 -6.17
C THR A 324 -21.03 -29.15 -6.58
N LYS A 325 -19.81 -28.91 -6.07
CA LYS A 325 -18.65 -29.76 -6.36
C LYS A 325 -18.83 -31.20 -5.85
N ARG A 326 -19.41 -31.39 -4.66
CA ARG A 326 -19.66 -32.73 -4.08
C ARG A 326 -20.73 -33.48 -4.87
N ALA A 327 -21.84 -32.82 -5.20
CA ALA A 327 -22.94 -33.39 -5.97
C ALA A 327 -22.49 -33.83 -7.37
N SER A 328 -21.58 -33.07 -7.99
CA SER A 328 -21.04 -33.38 -9.33
C SER A 328 -19.89 -34.40 -9.32
N LYS A 329 -19.67 -35.15 -8.23
CA LYS A 329 -18.54 -36.08 -8.08
C LYS A 329 -17.16 -35.43 -8.37
N ASN A 330 -16.97 -34.16 -7.98
CA ASN A 330 -15.77 -33.36 -8.20
C ASN A 330 -15.43 -33.01 -9.66
N GLN A 331 -16.44 -32.97 -10.54
CA GLN A 331 -16.29 -32.43 -11.90
C GLN A 331 -15.96 -30.93 -11.92
N HIS A 332 -16.38 -30.16 -10.91
CA HIS A 332 -16.02 -28.74 -10.80
C HIS A 332 -14.64 -28.51 -10.16
N SER A 333 -13.88 -27.58 -10.72
CA SER A 333 -12.58 -27.16 -10.17
C SER A 333 -12.75 -26.22 -8.97
N SER A 334 -12.16 -26.55 -7.81
CA SER A 334 -12.11 -25.65 -6.65
C SER A 334 -11.33 -24.36 -6.92
N ALA A 335 -10.59 -24.30 -8.03
CA ALA A 335 -9.99 -23.08 -8.53
C ALA A 335 -11.01 -21.96 -8.80
N LEU A 336 -12.28 -22.29 -9.01
CA LEU A 336 -13.39 -21.36 -9.25
C LEU A 336 -14.30 -21.15 -8.02
N PHE A 337 -13.88 -21.62 -6.83
CA PHE A 337 -14.53 -21.27 -5.57
C PHE A 337 -14.32 -19.80 -5.21
N THR A 338 -15.38 -19.18 -4.71
CA THR A 338 -15.40 -17.76 -4.28
C THR A 338 -14.41 -17.51 -3.13
N LEU A 339 -14.33 -18.44 -2.19
CA LEU A 339 -13.34 -18.44 -1.11
C LEU A 339 -11.95 -18.69 -1.67
N ARG A 340 -10.96 -17.93 -1.20
CA ARG A 340 -9.54 -18.11 -1.56
C ARG A 340 -8.71 -18.62 -0.39
N SER A 341 -8.85 -17.98 0.75
CA SER A 341 -8.15 -18.33 1.98
C SER A 341 -8.94 -17.87 3.19
N ALA A 342 -8.59 -18.40 4.35
CA ALA A 342 -9.15 -17.96 5.62
C ALA A 342 -8.06 -17.83 6.69
N CYS A 343 -8.38 -17.09 7.73
CA CYS A 343 -7.53 -16.84 8.86
C CYS A 343 -8.38 -16.86 10.12
N LEU A 344 -8.01 -17.73 11.06
CA LEU A 344 -8.63 -17.83 12.37
C LEU A 344 -7.79 -17.04 13.37
N SER A 345 -8.43 -16.11 14.08
CA SER A 345 -7.75 -15.19 15.00
C SER A 345 -8.60 -14.94 16.23
N TRP A 346 -7.96 -14.52 17.32
CA TRP A 346 -8.64 -14.08 18.53
C TRP A 346 -8.72 -12.54 18.57
N GLN A 347 -9.78 -12.00 19.14
CA GLN A 347 -9.99 -10.57 19.35
C GLN A 347 -10.44 -10.32 20.79
N LYS A 348 -9.90 -9.27 21.43
CA LYS A 348 -10.20 -8.90 22.83
C LYS A 348 -11.60 -8.27 22.91
N ILE A 349 -12.40 -8.67 23.91
CA ILE A 349 -13.68 -8.03 24.26
C ILE A 349 -13.46 -7.19 25.52
N ASP A 350 -13.32 -7.86 26.67
CA ASP A 350 -13.27 -7.30 28.02
C ASP A 350 -12.41 -8.20 28.92
N ASP A 351 -12.03 -7.70 30.10
CA ASP A 351 -11.26 -8.43 31.09
C ASP A 351 -12.20 -9.28 31.99
N LYS A 352 -12.51 -10.51 31.57
CA LYS A 352 -13.12 -11.54 32.44
C LYS A 352 -12.04 -12.51 32.98
N ASP A 353 -12.44 -13.55 33.70
CA ASP A 353 -11.50 -14.41 34.44
C ASP A 353 -10.69 -15.40 33.56
N HIS A 354 -11.24 -15.85 32.43
CA HIS A 354 -10.59 -16.86 31.58
C HIS A 354 -10.21 -16.33 30.19
N PRO A 355 -8.97 -16.59 29.69
CA PRO A 355 -8.52 -16.04 28.41
C PRO A 355 -9.42 -16.39 27.20
N TRP A 356 -10.03 -17.57 27.18
CA TRP A 356 -10.95 -18.00 26.11
C TRP A 356 -12.37 -17.39 26.21
N ASP A 357 -12.69 -16.74 27.34
CA ASP A 357 -13.92 -15.98 27.56
C ASP A 357 -13.72 -14.46 27.42
N ASN A 358 -12.47 -14.00 27.59
CA ASN A 358 -12.02 -12.61 27.37
C ASN A 358 -11.88 -12.27 25.89
N HIS A 359 -11.70 -13.29 25.07
CA HIS A 359 -11.47 -13.17 23.65
C HIS A 359 -12.54 -13.94 22.86
N TYR A 360 -12.98 -13.39 21.73
CA TYR A 360 -13.78 -14.14 20.76
C TYR A 360 -12.96 -14.56 19.56
N LEU A 361 -13.43 -15.64 18.93
CA LEU A 361 -12.88 -16.14 17.69
C LEU A 361 -13.45 -15.34 16.52
N THR A 362 -12.55 -14.89 15.66
CA THR A 362 -12.87 -14.18 14.42
C THR A 362 -12.30 -14.95 13.24
N LEU A 363 -13.16 -15.24 12.28
CA LEU A 363 -12.80 -15.82 11.00
C LEU A 363 -12.74 -14.70 9.95
N SER A 364 -11.55 -14.47 9.42
CA SER A 364 -11.33 -13.58 8.27
C SER A 364 -11.20 -14.42 7.00
N CYS A 365 -12.06 -14.20 6.01
CA CYS A 365 -12.03 -14.91 4.72
C CYS A 365 -11.66 -13.95 3.59
N THR A 366 -10.72 -14.35 2.75
CA THR A 366 -10.41 -13.65 1.50
C THR A 366 -11.28 -14.22 0.39
N VAL A 367 -12.03 -13.36 -0.29
CA VAL A 367 -12.92 -13.72 -1.40
C VAL A 367 -12.51 -13.03 -2.68
N ASP A 368 -12.65 -13.71 -3.83
CA ASP A 368 -12.48 -13.10 -5.15
C ASP A 368 -13.86 -12.71 -5.70
N LYS A 369 -14.14 -11.40 -5.75
CA LYS A 369 -15.45 -10.88 -6.14
C LYS A 369 -15.84 -11.22 -7.58
N ARG A 370 -14.85 -11.49 -8.46
CA ARG A 370 -15.13 -11.89 -9.83
C ARG A 370 -15.88 -13.21 -9.88
N LEU A 371 -15.64 -14.11 -8.92
CA LEU A 371 -16.34 -15.38 -8.85
C LEU A 371 -17.78 -15.29 -8.33
N TRP A 372 -18.29 -14.08 -8.12
CA TRP A 372 -19.68 -13.87 -7.74
C TRP A 372 -20.64 -13.95 -8.93
N SER A 373 -20.21 -13.57 -10.13
CA SER A 373 -21.03 -13.56 -11.34
C SER A 373 -20.54 -14.57 -12.39
N ALA A 374 -21.40 -14.89 -13.35
CA ALA A 374 -21.06 -15.78 -14.46
C ALA A 374 -19.91 -15.22 -15.31
N GLU A 375 -20.04 -13.96 -15.73
CA GLU A 375 -19.06 -13.24 -16.57
C GLU A 375 -17.73 -13.03 -15.85
N GLY A 376 -17.77 -12.86 -14.54
CA GLY A 376 -16.59 -12.80 -13.69
C GLY A 376 -15.90 -14.14 -13.54
N THR A 377 -16.68 -15.22 -13.42
CA THR A 377 -16.18 -16.59 -13.34
C THR A 377 -15.54 -17.03 -14.65
N ASP A 378 -16.13 -16.70 -15.80
CA ASP A 378 -15.56 -17.01 -17.11
C ASP A 378 -14.22 -16.33 -17.36
N GLN A 379 -14.05 -15.07 -16.95
CA GLN A 379 -12.74 -14.42 -17.04
C GLN A 379 -11.70 -15.19 -16.22
N VAL A 380 -12.02 -15.56 -14.98
CA VAL A 380 -11.08 -16.28 -14.11
C VAL A 380 -10.79 -17.68 -14.68
N ARG A 381 -11.79 -18.33 -15.28
CA ARG A 381 -11.66 -19.61 -15.99
C ARG A 381 -10.66 -19.49 -17.14
N GLN A 382 -10.84 -18.49 -18.01
CA GLN A 382 -9.93 -18.23 -19.14
C GLN A 382 -8.51 -17.89 -18.69
N GLU A 383 -8.35 -17.00 -17.69
CA GLU A 383 -7.04 -16.66 -17.11
C GLU A 383 -6.31 -17.91 -16.61
N LYS A 384 -7.01 -18.75 -15.84
CA LYS A 384 -6.43 -19.98 -15.29
C LYS A 384 -6.15 -21.04 -16.35
N ALA A 385 -7.02 -21.18 -17.35
CA ALA A 385 -6.81 -22.08 -18.46
C ALA A 385 -5.56 -21.67 -19.26
N ALA A 386 -5.40 -20.38 -19.57
CA ALA A 386 -4.25 -19.85 -20.27
C ALA A 386 -2.94 -20.04 -19.47
N ASP A 387 -2.96 -19.76 -18.16
CA ASP A 387 -1.78 -19.97 -17.31
C ASP A 387 -1.41 -21.46 -17.19
N THR A 388 -2.40 -22.33 -17.09
CA THR A 388 -2.19 -23.78 -17.04
C THR A 388 -1.63 -24.31 -18.36
N ALA A 389 -2.19 -23.86 -19.49
CA ALA A 389 -1.71 -24.19 -20.83
C ALA A 389 -0.25 -23.78 -21.02
N LYS A 390 0.14 -22.56 -20.60
CA LYS A 390 1.54 -22.10 -20.65
C LYS A 390 2.49 -23.02 -19.86
N ILE A 391 2.07 -23.52 -18.70
CA ILE A 391 2.88 -24.44 -17.90
C ILE A 391 2.99 -25.80 -18.61
N LEU A 392 1.90 -26.31 -19.18
CA LEU A 392 1.90 -27.56 -19.94
C LEU A 392 2.80 -27.47 -21.18
N THR A 393 2.74 -26.39 -21.95
CA THR A 393 3.64 -26.17 -23.10
C THR A 393 5.11 -26.23 -22.68
N ARG A 394 5.47 -25.62 -21.53
CA ARG A 394 6.85 -25.68 -21.00
C ARG A 394 7.26 -27.06 -20.51
N LEU A 395 6.33 -27.87 -20.04
CA LEU A 395 6.59 -29.25 -19.64
C LEU A 395 6.75 -30.14 -20.86
N ASN A 396 5.88 -29.98 -21.86
CA ASN A 396 5.92 -30.77 -23.10
C ASN A 396 7.11 -30.42 -24.00
N ALA A 397 7.68 -29.22 -23.87
CA ALA A 397 8.91 -28.82 -24.55
C ALA A 397 10.19 -29.44 -23.97
N LYS A 398 10.09 -30.28 -22.92
CA LYS A 398 11.24 -31.00 -22.36
C LYS A 398 11.31 -32.41 -22.94
N ASP A 399 12.47 -32.79 -23.43
CA ASP A 399 12.70 -34.09 -24.09
C ASP A 399 12.47 -35.30 -23.17
N SER A 400 12.65 -35.13 -21.85
CA SER A 400 12.28 -36.15 -20.86
C SER A 400 11.70 -35.53 -19.59
N LEU A 401 10.56 -36.07 -19.14
CA LEU A 401 9.87 -35.66 -17.91
C LEU A 401 10.19 -36.64 -16.79
N SER A 402 10.54 -36.12 -15.60
CA SER A 402 10.65 -36.95 -14.41
C SER A 402 9.28 -37.51 -13.99
N LYS A 403 9.24 -38.61 -13.20
CA LYS A 403 7.99 -39.18 -12.67
C LYS A 403 7.12 -38.14 -11.92
N THR A 404 7.75 -37.22 -11.20
CA THR A 404 7.05 -36.13 -10.49
C THR A 404 6.50 -35.06 -11.43
N GLN A 405 7.23 -34.75 -12.51
CA GLN A 405 6.78 -33.81 -13.53
C GLN A 405 5.63 -34.39 -14.38
N ALA A 406 5.69 -35.67 -14.74
CA ALA A 406 4.61 -36.36 -15.44
C ALA A 406 3.32 -36.42 -14.59
N ALA A 407 3.44 -36.75 -13.30
CA ALA A 407 2.31 -36.74 -12.39
C ALA A 407 1.72 -35.33 -12.22
N TYR A 408 2.57 -34.29 -12.23
CA TYR A 408 2.13 -32.90 -12.18
C TYR A 408 1.41 -32.49 -13.47
N ALA A 409 1.93 -32.84 -14.65
CA ALA A 409 1.28 -32.59 -15.94
C ALA A 409 -0.10 -33.26 -16.01
N LYS A 410 -0.22 -34.52 -15.56
CA LYS A 410 -1.52 -35.22 -15.47
C LYS A 410 -2.53 -34.49 -14.59
N ARG A 411 -2.09 -33.90 -13.47
CA ARG A 411 -2.94 -33.08 -12.59
C ARG A 411 -3.39 -31.79 -13.27
N LEU A 412 -2.52 -31.15 -14.05
CA LEU A 412 -2.84 -29.92 -14.79
C LEU A 412 -3.86 -30.19 -15.91
N ASN A 413 -3.73 -31.29 -16.65
CA ASN A 413 -4.72 -31.70 -17.64
C ASN A 413 -6.09 -31.94 -16.98
N SER A 414 -6.14 -32.74 -15.90
CA SER A 414 -7.38 -32.94 -15.14
C SER A 414 -7.97 -31.63 -14.59
N MET A 415 -7.13 -30.63 -14.27
CA MET A 415 -7.60 -29.32 -13.84
C MET A 415 -8.23 -28.54 -14.99
N LEU A 416 -7.68 -28.61 -16.21
CA LEU A 416 -8.27 -27.99 -17.40
C LEU A 416 -9.65 -28.57 -17.70
N ASP A 417 -9.79 -29.90 -17.71
CA ASP A 417 -11.09 -30.57 -17.93
C ASP A 417 -12.14 -30.07 -16.92
N LYS A 418 -11.74 -29.96 -15.64
CA LYS A 418 -12.63 -29.47 -14.56
C LYS A 418 -12.94 -27.99 -14.63
N LEU A 419 -12.17 -27.19 -15.38
CA LEU A 419 -12.47 -25.79 -15.60
C LEU A 419 -13.58 -25.59 -16.62
N GLU A 420 -13.84 -26.57 -17.49
CA GLU A 420 -14.93 -26.50 -18.49
C GLU A 420 -16.33 -26.60 -17.88
N SER A 421 -16.43 -27.08 -16.64
CA SER A 421 -17.66 -27.11 -15.85
C SER A 421 -17.67 -25.95 -14.85
N PRO A 422 -18.13 -24.73 -15.21
CA PRO A 422 -18.21 -23.62 -14.27
C PRO A 422 -19.29 -23.86 -13.21
N PHE A 423 -19.20 -23.12 -12.10
CA PHE A 423 -20.28 -23.05 -11.12
C PHE A 423 -21.44 -22.23 -11.68
N ASP A 424 -22.67 -22.57 -11.30
CA ASP A 424 -23.81 -21.73 -11.59
C ASP A 424 -23.73 -20.41 -10.80
N ARG A 425 -23.86 -19.29 -11.51
CA ARG A 425 -23.66 -17.94 -10.99
C ARG A 425 -24.72 -17.00 -11.57
N PRO A 426 -25.19 -16.02 -10.78
CA PRO A 426 -26.04 -14.98 -11.32
C PRO A 426 -25.31 -14.22 -12.43
N SER A 427 -26.01 -13.91 -13.51
CA SER A 427 -25.51 -12.98 -14.52
C SER A 427 -25.44 -11.58 -13.91
N GLN A 428 -24.29 -10.94 -14.09
CA GLN A 428 -24.11 -9.54 -13.77
C GLN A 428 -23.28 -8.92 -14.90
N PRO A 429 -23.94 -8.43 -15.97
CA PRO A 429 -23.24 -7.92 -17.12
C PRO A 429 -22.31 -6.79 -16.70
N ARG A 430 -21.07 -6.85 -17.18
CA ARG A 430 -20.09 -5.82 -16.87
C ARG A 430 -20.51 -4.54 -17.55
N TYR A 431 -20.30 -3.44 -16.83
CA TYR A 431 -20.47 -2.13 -17.43
C TYR A 431 -19.53 -1.99 -18.63
N GLN A 432 -20.12 -1.76 -19.81
CA GLN A 432 -19.42 -1.42 -21.03
C GLN A 432 -19.81 0.01 -21.40
N GLY A 433 -18.93 0.95 -21.08
CA GLY A 433 -19.10 2.35 -21.47
C GLY A 433 -18.59 2.61 -22.89
N GLN A 434 -19.00 3.73 -23.46
CA GLN A 434 -18.51 4.20 -24.74
C GLN A 434 -17.08 4.72 -24.60
N SER A 435 -16.14 4.17 -25.36
CA SER A 435 -14.72 4.56 -25.28
C SER A 435 -14.48 6.04 -25.58
N GLN A 436 -15.41 6.68 -26.29
CA GLN A 436 -15.37 8.09 -26.68
C GLN A 436 -15.81 9.03 -25.56
N ILE A 437 -16.47 8.54 -24.50
CA ILE A 437 -16.90 9.38 -23.38
C ILE A 437 -15.95 9.16 -22.21
N ILE A 438 -15.34 10.24 -21.72
CA ILE A 438 -14.41 10.22 -20.60
C ILE A 438 -14.88 11.14 -19.48
N ALA A 439 -14.83 10.62 -18.25
CA ALA A 439 -15.08 11.37 -17.04
C ALA A 439 -13.76 11.96 -16.50
N GLY A 440 -13.50 13.24 -16.70
CA GLY A 440 -12.32 13.95 -16.21
C GLY A 440 -12.50 14.50 -14.80
N LEU A 441 -11.50 14.30 -13.94
CA LEU A 441 -11.47 14.85 -12.59
C LEU A 441 -10.43 15.96 -12.45
N SER A 442 -10.76 17.01 -11.70
CA SER A 442 -9.78 17.99 -11.24
C SER A 442 -9.78 18.15 -9.73
N LEU A 443 -8.61 18.44 -9.19
CA LEU A 443 -8.37 18.74 -7.79
C LEU A 443 -7.98 20.21 -7.65
N GLY A 444 -8.54 20.90 -6.68
CA GLY A 444 -8.27 22.32 -6.40
C GLY A 444 -8.35 22.65 -4.92
N TRP A 445 -7.93 23.86 -4.55
CA TRP A 445 -8.01 24.34 -3.16
C TRP A 445 -9.41 24.79 -2.76
N ASP A 446 -10.14 25.42 -3.67
CA ASP A 446 -11.48 25.94 -3.37
C ASP A 446 -12.53 24.82 -3.37
N SER A 447 -12.35 23.83 -4.23
CA SER A 447 -13.13 22.59 -4.28
C SER A 447 -12.19 21.39 -4.36
N PRO A 448 -12.29 20.41 -3.44
CA PRO A 448 -11.38 19.27 -3.42
C PRO A 448 -11.56 18.35 -4.63
N LEU A 449 -12.70 18.46 -5.33
CA LEU A 449 -13.02 17.67 -6.50
C LEU A 449 -13.99 18.40 -7.43
N THR A 450 -13.71 18.39 -8.73
CA THR A 450 -14.66 18.75 -9.79
C THR A 450 -14.65 17.65 -10.85
N LEU A 451 -15.83 17.29 -11.36
CA LEU A 451 -16.01 16.29 -12.40
C LEU A 451 -16.50 16.96 -13.69
N ALA A 452 -15.96 16.53 -14.82
CA ALA A 452 -16.43 16.87 -16.16
C ALA A 452 -16.67 15.58 -16.95
N ILE A 453 -17.77 15.48 -17.70
CA ILE A 453 -17.98 14.41 -18.67
C ILE A 453 -17.77 15.01 -20.07
N TRP A 454 -16.82 14.46 -20.80
CA TRP A 454 -16.42 14.94 -22.12
C TRP A 454 -16.62 13.84 -23.16
N LYS A 455 -17.16 14.19 -24.33
CA LYS A 455 -17.35 13.28 -25.47
C LYS A 455 -16.36 13.64 -26.57
N ALA A 456 -15.57 12.67 -27.00
CA ALA A 456 -14.50 12.87 -27.96
C ALA A 456 -15.00 13.16 -29.37
N ASP A 457 -16.08 12.49 -29.81
CA ASP A 457 -16.59 12.61 -31.18
C ASP A 457 -17.08 14.03 -31.51
N THR A 458 -17.80 14.66 -30.57
CA THR A 458 -18.33 16.02 -30.74
C THR A 458 -17.43 17.08 -30.11
N GLN A 459 -16.38 16.68 -29.38
CA GLN A 459 -15.54 17.53 -28.53
C GLN A 459 -16.31 18.32 -27.45
N GLU A 460 -17.56 17.95 -27.16
CA GLU A 460 -18.44 18.67 -26.24
C GLU A 460 -18.34 18.16 -24.80
N ILE A 461 -18.72 19.04 -23.89
CA ILE A 461 -18.92 18.68 -22.49
C ILE A 461 -20.38 18.34 -22.27
N LEU A 462 -20.65 17.09 -21.89
CA LEU A 462 -21.99 16.65 -21.55
C LEU A 462 -22.44 17.25 -20.21
N ILE A 463 -21.52 17.31 -19.22
CA ILE A 463 -21.84 17.92 -17.94
C ILE A 463 -20.62 18.30 -17.09
N TYR A 464 -20.81 19.30 -16.23
CA TYR A 464 -19.95 19.58 -15.08
C TYR A 464 -20.67 19.28 -13.76
N ARG A 465 -19.92 18.74 -12.80
CA ARG A 465 -20.37 18.51 -11.42
C ARG A 465 -19.37 19.07 -10.42
N SER A 466 -19.81 20.07 -9.67
CA SER A 466 -19.07 20.59 -8.51
C SER A 466 -19.20 19.65 -7.30
N LEU A 467 -18.37 19.86 -6.27
CA LEU A 467 -18.46 19.11 -5.01
C LEU A 467 -19.87 19.12 -4.41
N ARG A 468 -20.54 20.29 -4.45
CA ARG A 468 -21.91 20.45 -3.93
C ARG A 468 -22.91 19.60 -4.72
N GLN A 469 -22.76 19.55 -6.04
CA GLN A 469 -23.62 18.73 -6.89
C GLN A 469 -23.35 17.23 -6.75
N LEU A 470 -22.09 16.83 -6.53
CA LEU A 470 -21.72 15.43 -6.31
C LEU A 470 -22.24 14.89 -4.98
N LEU A 471 -22.18 15.69 -3.91
CA LEU A 471 -22.67 15.28 -2.59
C LEU A 471 -24.18 15.52 -2.41
N ALA A 472 -24.77 16.46 -3.14
CA ALA A 472 -26.18 16.83 -3.03
C ALA A 472 -26.60 16.99 -1.55
N LYS A 473 -27.50 16.13 -1.07
CA LYS A 473 -28.00 16.12 0.32
C LYS A 473 -26.92 15.86 1.38
N ASP A 474 -25.81 15.23 1.00
CA ASP A 474 -24.69 14.93 1.91
C ASP A 474 -23.66 16.07 1.99
N TYR A 475 -23.85 17.15 1.24
CA TYR A 475 -22.95 18.32 1.29
C TYR A 475 -22.79 18.95 2.69
N PRO A 476 -23.83 18.99 3.57
CA PRO A 476 -23.66 19.45 4.94
C PRO A 476 -22.61 18.65 5.75
N LEU A 477 -22.40 17.38 5.44
CA LEU A 477 -21.36 16.55 6.09
C LEU A 477 -19.96 17.09 5.78
N PHE A 478 -19.74 17.57 4.55
CA PHE A 478 -18.48 18.21 4.17
C PHE A 478 -18.24 19.51 4.96
N LEU A 479 -19.28 20.34 5.13
CA LEU A 479 -19.18 21.55 5.94
C LEU A 479 -18.90 21.23 7.42
N LYS A 480 -19.53 20.18 7.96
CA LYS A 480 -19.26 19.68 9.32
C LYS A 480 -17.79 19.26 9.48
N GLN A 481 -17.28 18.47 8.54
CA GLN A 481 -15.88 18.04 8.53
C GLN A 481 -14.90 19.23 8.53
N ARG A 482 -15.20 20.28 7.74
CA ARG A 482 -14.37 21.50 7.69
C ARG A 482 -14.34 22.22 9.04
N ARG A 483 -15.49 22.36 9.70
CA ARG A 483 -15.59 22.96 11.04
C ARG A 483 -14.84 22.14 12.09
N GLU A 484 -14.94 20.81 12.05
CA GLU A 484 -14.21 19.92 12.95
C GLU A 484 -12.69 20.04 12.77
N GLN A 485 -12.20 20.09 11.53
CA GLN A 485 -10.77 20.26 11.24
C GLN A 485 -10.22 21.59 11.79
N GLN A 486 -10.98 22.68 11.65
CA GLN A 486 -10.60 23.98 12.20
C GLN A 486 -10.55 23.95 13.73
N LYS A 487 -11.61 23.42 14.38
CA LYS A 487 -11.65 23.26 15.85
C LYS A 487 -10.48 22.42 16.36
N GLN A 488 -10.17 21.29 15.71
CA GLN A 488 -9.05 20.43 16.08
C GLN A 488 -7.70 21.13 15.87
N SER A 489 -7.54 21.89 14.79
CA SER A 489 -6.31 22.66 14.56
C SER A 489 -6.08 23.71 15.66
N HIS A 490 -7.14 24.41 16.07
CA HIS A 490 -7.08 25.37 17.16
C HIS A 490 -6.76 24.70 18.50
N ARG A 491 -7.42 23.57 18.82
CA ARG A 491 -7.13 22.77 20.02
C ARG A 491 -5.70 22.27 20.06
N ARG A 492 -5.15 21.76 18.94
CA ARG A 492 -3.74 21.35 18.83
C ARG A 492 -2.77 22.49 19.11
N HIS A 493 -3.03 23.65 18.55
CA HIS A 493 -2.20 24.83 18.78
C HIS A 493 -2.24 25.27 20.25
N LYS A 494 -3.42 25.26 20.89
CA LYS A 494 -3.55 25.55 22.33
C LYS A 494 -2.83 24.50 23.18
N ALA A 495 -2.99 23.21 22.88
CA ALA A 495 -2.33 22.12 23.59
C ALA A 495 -0.80 22.19 23.47
N GLN A 496 -0.27 22.48 22.26
CA GLN A 496 1.16 22.67 22.03
C GLN A 496 1.74 23.83 22.85
N ARG A 497 1.03 24.96 22.93
CA ARG A 497 1.45 26.08 23.78
C ARG A 497 1.44 25.75 25.28
N GLN A 498 0.62 24.78 25.69
CA GLN A 498 0.44 24.38 27.08
C GLN A 498 1.24 23.11 27.46
N GLY A 499 2.06 22.56 26.55
CA GLY A 499 2.79 21.31 26.79
C GLY A 499 1.89 20.07 26.94
N LYS A 500 0.62 20.14 26.54
CA LYS A 500 -0.37 19.05 26.67
C LYS A 500 -0.35 18.12 25.47
N GLU A 501 -0.90 16.92 25.66
CA GLU A 501 -1.11 15.96 24.58
C GLU A 501 -1.89 16.60 23.41
N ASN A 502 -1.33 16.47 22.21
CA ASN A 502 -1.84 17.11 21.00
C ASN A 502 -2.42 16.09 19.99
N GLN A 503 -2.53 14.82 20.40
CA GLN A 503 -3.07 13.72 19.60
C GLN A 503 -4.59 13.61 19.79
N PHE A 504 -5.33 14.53 19.18
CA PHE A 504 -6.79 14.39 19.12
C PHE A 504 -7.18 13.40 18.02
N GLY A 505 -7.99 12.41 18.36
CA GLY A 505 -8.57 11.48 17.39
C GLY A 505 -9.31 12.23 16.28
N THR A 506 -9.08 11.86 15.02
CA THR A 506 -9.83 12.41 13.89
C THR A 506 -11.10 11.61 13.69
N SER A 507 -12.25 12.29 13.53
CA SER A 507 -13.49 11.63 13.12
C SER A 507 -13.28 10.90 11.78
N ASN A 508 -13.86 9.70 11.63
CA ASN A 508 -13.84 8.94 10.38
C ASN A 508 -14.69 9.61 9.26
N LEU A 509 -15.27 10.77 9.54
CA LEU A 509 -16.17 11.52 8.65
C LEU A 509 -15.49 11.90 7.33
N GLY A 510 -14.21 12.30 7.35
CA GLY A 510 -13.46 12.58 6.12
C GLY A 510 -13.37 11.37 5.18
N GLN A 511 -13.15 10.17 5.73
CA GLN A 511 -13.14 8.93 4.92
C GLN A 511 -14.53 8.56 4.41
N HIS A 512 -15.57 8.81 5.21
CA HIS A 512 -16.94 8.59 4.79
C HIS A 512 -17.33 9.48 3.61
N ILE A 513 -16.97 10.77 3.64
CA ILE A 513 -17.20 11.71 2.54
C ILE A 513 -16.45 11.26 1.28
N ASP A 514 -15.21 10.77 1.40
CA ASP A 514 -14.46 10.24 0.26
C ASP A 514 -15.20 9.07 -0.43
N ARG A 515 -15.85 8.19 0.35
CA ARG A 515 -16.66 7.09 -0.19
C ARG A 515 -17.91 7.58 -0.89
N LEU A 516 -18.56 8.61 -0.35
CA LEU A 516 -19.74 9.25 -0.98
C LEU A 516 -19.36 9.89 -2.32
N LEU A 517 -18.24 10.64 -2.35
CA LEU A 517 -17.71 11.24 -3.58
C LEU A 517 -17.35 10.18 -4.61
N ALA A 518 -16.65 9.12 -4.20
CA ALA A 518 -16.31 8.01 -5.09
C ALA A 518 -17.55 7.37 -5.70
N LYS A 519 -18.60 7.15 -4.90
CA LYS A 519 -19.88 6.63 -5.38
C LYS A 519 -20.54 7.60 -6.38
N ALA A 520 -20.59 8.89 -6.06
CA ALA A 520 -21.21 9.89 -6.91
C ALA A 520 -20.49 10.05 -8.27
N VAL A 521 -19.15 10.05 -8.27
CA VAL A 521 -18.34 10.13 -9.49
C VAL A 521 -18.61 8.93 -10.39
N VAL A 522 -18.54 7.70 -9.85
CA VAL A 522 -18.72 6.48 -10.63
C VAL A 522 -20.17 6.37 -11.14
N ASN A 523 -21.16 6.72 -10.32
CA ASN A 523 -22.55 6.73 -10.75
C ASN A 523 -22.79 7.74 -11.88
N THR A 524 -22.22 8.95 -11.77
CA THR A 524 -22.33 9.97 -12.83
C THR A 524 -21.64 9.48 -14.11
N ALA A 525 -20.44 8.90 -14.01
CA ALA A 525 -19.74 8.35 -15.17
C ALA A 525 -20.57 7.26 -15.87
N LYS A 526 -21.19 6.34 -15.11
CA LYS A 526 -22.08 5.29 -15.64
C LYS A 526 -23.35 5.86 -16.28
N GLN A 527 -23.97 6.86 -15.65
CA GLN A 527 -25.18 7.50 -16.16
C GLN A 527 -24.97 8.08 -17.56
N TYR A 528 -23.80 8.65 -17.83
CA TYR A 528 -23.45 9.22 -19.13
C TYR A 528 -22.72 8.24 -20.06
N GLY A 529 -22.66 6.95 -19.72
CA GLY A 529 -22.03 5.95 -20.57
C GLY A 529 -20.52 6.14 -20.76
N ALA A 530 -19.82 6.79 -19.82
CA ALA A 530 -18.37 7.00 -19.91
C ALA A 530 -17.61 5.67 -19.94
N GLY A 531 -16.71 5.47 -20.89
CA GLY A 531 -15.85 4.28 -20.98
C GLY A 531 -14.76 4.25 -19.90
N SER A 532 -14.37 5.42 -19.38
CA SER A 532 -13.32 5.54 -18.36
C SER A 532 -13.43 6.81 -17.51
N ILE A 533 -12.71 6.82 -16.39
CA ILE A 533 -12.48 7.99 -15.54
C ILE A 533 -11.00 8.37 -15.63
N ALA A 534 -10.73 9.59 -16.07
CA ALA A 534 -9.41 10.19 -16.07
C ALA A 534 -9.17 10.91 -14.74
N ILE A 535 -8.19 10.44 -13.97
CA ILE A 535 -7.77 11.02 -12.69
C ILE A 535 -6.45 11.80 -12.86
N PRO A 536 -6.28 12.92 -12.15
CA PRO A 536 -5.06 13.70 -12.23
C PRO A 536 -3.91 12.98 -11.51
N ALA A 537 -2.74 12.95 -12.14
CA ALA A 537 -1.51 12.50 -11.49
C ALA A 537 -1.20 13.38 -10.28
N LEU A 538 -0.85 12.76 -9.15
CA LEU A 538 -0.51 13.49 -7.92
C LEU A 538 0.87 14.14 -7.98
N ASP A 539 1.67 13.79 -8.99
CA ASP A 539 2.98 14.38 -9.25
C ASP A 539 2.79 15.88 -9.54
N ASN A 540 3.46 16.74 -8.77
CA ASN A 540 3.33 18.20 -8.85
C ASN A 540 1.97 18.78 -8.43
N ILE A 541 1.06 18.00 -7.84
CA ILE A 541 -0.24 18.53 -7.37
C ILE A 541 -0.05 19.66 -6.36
N ARG A 542 0.99 19.57 -5.51
CA ARG A 542 1.33 20.62 -4.55
C ARG A 542 1.79 21.91 -5.23
N ASP A 543 2.49 21.80 -6.35
CA ASP A 543 2.98 22.95 -7.10
C ASP A 543 1.85 23.60 -7.90
N ILE A 544 0.98 22.80 -8.53
CA ILE A 544 -0.27 23.27 -9.18
C ILE A 544 -1.12 24.07 -8.18
N LEU A 545 -1.31 23.48 -7.01
CA LEU A 545 -2.02 24.07 -5.90
C LEU A 545 -1.31 25.33 -5.39
N GLN A 546 0.01 25.34 -5.29
CA GLN A 546 0.78 26.50 -4.82
C GLN A 546 0.66 27.69 -5.77
N VAL A 547 0.81 27.45 -7.07
CA VAL A 547 0.71 28.46 -8.13
C VAL A 547 -0.67 29.12 -8.13
N GLU A 548 -1.75 28.35 -7.88
CA GLU A 548 -3.12 28.90 -7.79
C GLU A 548 -3.28 29.88 -6.62
N ILE A 549 -2.65 29.61 -5.47
CA ILE A 549 -2.67 30.52 -4.33
C ILE A 549 -1.83 31.76 -4.60
N ASP A 550 -0.64 31.58 -5.19
CA ASP A 550 0.28 32.67 -5.44
C ASP A 550 -0.27 33.62 -6.51
N ALA A 551 -0.89 33.10 -7.58
CA ALA A 551 -1.60 33.90 -8.58
C ALA A 551 -2.76 34.70 -7.97
N ARG A 552 -3.50 34.10 -7.02
CA ARG A 552 -4.59 34.79 -6.30
C ARG A 552 -4.06 35.85 -5.34
N ALA A 553 -2.90 35.61 -4.73
CA ALA A 553 -2.23 36.58 -3.87
C ALA A 553 -1.75 37.78 -4.68
N GLU A 554 -1.17 37.53 -5.86
CA GLU A 554 -0.72 38.54 -6.80
C GLU A 554 -1.87 39.37 -7.36
N GLN A 555 -2.99 38.73 -7.74
CA GLN A 555 -4.19 39.43 -8.21
C GLN A 555 -4.78 40.36 -7.15
N LYS A 556 -4.78 39.93 -5.87
CA LYS A 556 -5.33 40.73 -4.77
C LYS A 556 -4.39 41.81 -4.27
N ILE A 557 -3.09 41.55 -4.33
CA ILE A 557 -2.05 42.43 -3.80
C ILE A 557 -0.91 42.53 -4.84
N PRO A 558 -1.11 43.32 -5.92
CA PRO A 558 -0.10 43.47 -6.95
C PRO A 558 1.18 44.12 -6.38
N GLY A 559 2.35 43.66 -6.82
CA GLY A 559 3.64 44.29 -6.51
C GLY A 559 4.20 44.12 -5.09
N TYR A 560 3.40 43.74 -4.08
CA TYR A 560 3.89 43.63 -2.68
C TYR A 560 4.10 42.17 -2.22
N LEU A 561 5.30 41.65 -2.45
CA LEU A 561 5.68 40.25 -2.22
C LEU A 561 5.49 39.75 -0.78
N GLU A 562 5.72 40.58 0.24
CA GLU A 562 5.58 40.15 1.64
C GLU A 562 4.11 39.99 2.05
N ALA A 563 3.24 40.91 1.63
CA ALA A 563 1.82 40.76 1.85
C ALA A 563 1.23 39.60 1.05
N GLN A 564 1.71 39.34 -0.18
CA GLN A 564 1.36 38.14 -0.92
C GLN A 564 1.73 36.86 -0.14
N LYS A 565 2.95 36.79 0.43
CA LYS A 565 3.37 35.64 1.27
C LYS A 565 2.53 35.48 2.54
N ARG A 566 2.18 36.59 3.21
CA ARG A 566 1.29 36.59 4.38
C ARG A 566 -0.11 36.10 4.00
N TYR A 567 -0.65 36.60 2.88
CA TYR A 567 -1.91 36.16 2.31
C TYR A 567 -1.89 34.65 2.00
N THR A 568 -0.88 34.16 1.28
CA THR A 568 -0.71 32.73 0.97
C THR A 568 -0.69 31.88 2.24
N LYS A 569 0.01 32.32 3.30
CA LYS A 569 0.08 31.61 4.58
C LYS A 569 -1.29 31.57 5.30
N GLN A 570 -1.99 32.69 5.35
CA GLN A 570 -3.32 32.78 5.95
C GLN A 570 -4.35 31.98 5.15
N TYR A 571 -4.32 32.08 3.82
CA TYR A 571 -5.19 31.36 2.91
C TYR A 571 -5.04 29.84 3.09
N LYS A 572 -3.79 29.32 3.14
CA LYS A 572 -3.50 27.90 3.44
C LYS A 572 -4.06 27.42 4.77
N SER A 573 -4.20 28.29 5.76
CA SER A 573 -4.78 27.93 7.06
C SER A 573 -6.31 27.84 7.04
N ASN A 574 -6.96 28.52 6.09
CA ASN A 574 -8.42 28.60 5.95
C ASN A 574 -9.02 27.57 4.98
N ILE A 575 -8.20 26.98 4.12
CA ILE A 575 -8.60 25.94 3.15
C ILE A 575 -8.65 24.55 3.81
N HIS A 576 -9.42 23.63 3.21
CA HIS A 576 -9.46 22.23 3.62
C HIS A 576 -8.08 21.54 3.52
N LYS A 577 -7.78 20.68 4.50
CA LYS A 577 -6.59 19.82 4.50
C LYS A 577 -6.96 18.42 4.00
N TRP A 578 -7.42 18.35 2.74
CA TRP A 578 -7.89 17.09 2.16
C TRP A 578 -6.73 16.19 1.75
N SER A 579 -6.91 14.87 1.87
CA SER A 579 -5.94 13.90 1.38
C SER A 579 -6.35 13.46 -0.02
N TYR A 580 -5.80 14.11 -1.04
CA TYR A 580 -6.12 13.79 -2.44
C TYR A 580 -5.75 12.37 -2.84
N GLY A 581 -4.63 11.85 -2.32
CA GLY A 581 -4.25 10.44 -2.53
C GLY A 581 -5.34 9.50 -2.04
N ARG A 582 -5.81 9.71 -0.79
CA ARG A 582 -6.89 8.90 -0.22
C ARG A 582 -8.18 9.00 -1.03
N LEU A 583 -8.57 10.19 -1.49
CA LEU A 583 -9.76 10.40 -2.31
C LEU A 583 -9.66 9.67 -3.66
N LEU A 584 -8.55 9.86 -4.39
CA LEU A 584 -8.32 9.18 -5.67
C LEU A 584 -8.25 7.66 -5.51
N ASP A 585 -7.70 7.16 -4.41
CA ASP A 585 -7.69 5.73 -4.08
C ASP A 585 -9.10 5.19 -3.87
N GLN A 586 -9.98 5.94 -3.19
CA GLN A 586 -11.39 5.56 -3.02
C GLN A 586 -12.14 5.57 -4.36
N ILE A 587 -11.92 6.57 -5.21
CA ILE A 587 -12.51 6.63 -6.56
C ILE A 587 -12.03 5.45 -7.40
N THR A 588 -10.72 5.21 -7.42
CA THR A 588 -10.10 4.07 -8.13
C THR A 588 -10.65 2.75 -7.62
N SER A 589 -10.77 2.58 -6.30
CA SER A 589 -11.34 1.39 -5.68
C SER A 589 -12.79 1.17 -6.11
N LYS A 590 -13.62 2.23 -6.08
CA LYS A 590 -15.04 2.13 -6.45
C LYS A 590 -15.24 1.91 -7.96
N ALA A 591 -14.46 2.57 -8.81
CA ALA A 591 -14.48 2.37 -10.26
C ALA A 591 -14.12 0.93 -10.62
N ASN A 592 -13.06 0.39 -10.02
CA ASN A 592 -12.66 -1.01 -10.19
C ASN A 592 -13.74 -2.01 -9.73
N GLN A 593 -14.53 -1.69 -8.69
CA GLN A 593 -15.65 -2.54 -8.27
C GLN A 593 -16.77 -2.59 -9.31
N GLU A 594 -16.93 -1.52 -10.08
CA GLU A 594 -17.96 -1.39 -11.12
C GLU A 594 -17.40 -1.69 -12.53
N ASN A 595 -16.18 -2.22 -12.62
CA ASN A 595 -15.45 -2.50 -13.88
C ASN A 595 -15.27 -1.28 -14.80
N LEU A 596 -15.16 -0.08 -14.23
CA LEU A 596 -14.92 1.15 -14.96
C LEU A 596 -13.42 1.45 -15.02
N ALA A 597 -12.89 1.68 -16.22
CA ALA A 597 -11.46 1.90 -16.43
C ALA A 597 -10.99 3.21 -15.78
N ILE A 598 -9.77 3.21 -15.24
CA ILE A 598 -9.11 4.40 -14.69
C ILE A 598 -7.90 4.74 -15.55
N GLU A 599 -7.81 5.99 -15.98
CA GLU A 599 -6.65 6.54 -16.67
C GLU A 599 -6.02 7.64 -15.82
N LYS A 600 -4.69 7.75 -15.87
CA LYS A 600 -3.97 8.83 -15.20
C LYS A 600 -3.49 9.83 -16.24
N SER A 601 -3.81 11.09 -16.04
CA SER A 601 -3.33 12.18 -16.91
C SER A 601 -2.87 13.39 -16.10
N LYS A 602 -2.12 14.29 -16.72
CA LYS A 602 -1.63 15.49 -16.05
C LYS A 602 -2.73 16.55 -16.00
N GLN A 603 -2.90 17.16 -14.83
CA GLN A 603 -3.73 18.36 -14.66
C GLN A 603 -2.91 19.61 -15.04
N PRO A 604 -3.49 20.60 -15.74
CA PRO A 604 -2.77 21.82 -16.07
C PRO A 604 -2.57 22.70 -14.83
N LEU A 605 -1.53 23.53 -14.87
CA LEU A 605 -1.13 24.42 -13.76
C LEU A 605 -2.14 25.55 -13.53
N SER A 606 -2.65 26.13 -14.61
CA SER A 606 -3.57 27.27 -14.62
C SER A 606 -4.97 26.89 -15.13
N GLY A 607 -5.92 27.82 -15.00
CA GLY A 607 -7.31 27.65 -15.44
C GLY A 607 -8.29 27.27 -14.34
N THR A 608 -9.59 27.36 -14.65
CA THR A 608 -10.69 27.04 -13.72
C THR A 608 -10.73 25.53 -13.43
N SER A 609 -11.31 25.11 -12.31
CA SER A 609 -11.44 23.68 -11.98
C SER A 609 -12.19 22.89 -13.06
N GLN A 610 -13.16 23.51 -13.72
CA GLN A 610 -13.90 22.92 -14.83
C GLN A 610 -13.02 22.73 -16.08
N ALA A 611 -12.25 23.75 -16.47
CA ALA A 611 -11.31 23.66 -17.58
C ALA A 611 -10.21 22.61 -17.31
N LYS A 612 -9.69 22.57 -16.08
CA LYS A 612 -8.75 21.55 -15.61
C LYS A 612 -9.32 20.14 -15.75
N ALA A 613 -10.59 19.93 -15.37
CA ALA A 613 -11.24 18.62 -15.47
C ALA A 613 -11.46 18.18 -16.93
N LYS A 614 -11.87 19.11 -17.81
CA LYS A 614 -11.94 18.87 -19.26
C LYS A 614 -10.58 18.46 -19.83
N PHE A 615 -9.53 19.20 -19.50
CA PHE A 615 -8.18 18.93 -20.01
C PHE A 615 -7.64 17.56 -19.57
N VAL A 616 -7.92 17.16 -18.32
CA VAL A 616 -7.58 15.82 -17.81
C VAL A 616 -8.26 14.73 -18.64
N ALA A 617 -9.51 14.91 -19.04
CA ALA A 617 -10.23 13.97 -19.91
C ALA A 617 -9.62 13.89 -21.32
N ILE A 618 -9.35 15.04 -21.94
CA ILE A 618 -8.77 15.15 -23.29
C ILE A 618 -7.40 14.46 -23.33
N ASN A 619 -6.51 14.80 -22.40
CA ASN A 619 -5.17 14.20 -22.33
C ASN A 619 -5.21 12.69 -22.18
N ALA A 620 -6.15 12.16 -21.39
CA ALA A 620 -6.28 10.72 -21.20
C ALA A 620 -6.69 10.04 -22.53
N TYR A 621 -7.65 10.64 -23.26
CA TYR A 621 -8.07 10.14 -24.56
C TYR A 621 -6.96 10.14 -25.61
N GLU A 622 -6.20 11.24 -25.71
CA GLU A 622 -5.08 11.37 -26.65
C GLU A 622 -3.94 10.40 -26.32
N SER A 623 -3.64 10.23 -25.02
CA SER A 623 -2.68 9.23 -24.55
C SER A 623 -3.13 7.81 -24.93
N ARG A 624 -4.43 7.54 -24.96
CA ARG A 624 -4.96 6.25 -25.39
C ARG A 624 -4.79 6.01 -26.89
N LYS A 625 -4.99 7.04 -27.73
CA LYS A 625 -4.79 6.94 -29.18
C LYS A 625 -3.35 6.62 -29.55
N THR A 626 -2.41 7.29 -28.89
CA THR A 626 -0.96 7.08 -29.10
C THR A 626 -0.47 5.70 -28.67
N VAL A 627 -1.06 5.10 -27.62
CA VAL A 627 -0.71 3.74 -27.16
C VAL A 627 -1.29 2.64 -28.07
N ARG A 628 -2.33 2.89 -28.86
CA ARG A 628 -2.92 1.90 -29.78
C ARG A 628 -2.25 1.88 -31.17
N GLN A 629 -1.44 2.88 -31.49
CA GLN A 629 -0.72 2.99 -32.76
C GLN A 629 0.70 2.43 -32.70
N ASN A 630 1.15 2.05 -31.50
CA ASN A 630 2.37 1.27 -31.25
C ASN A 630 1.98 -0.12 -30.75
#